data_AF-A0A964KRR8-F1
#
_entry.id   AF-A0A964KRR8-F1
#
_cell.length_a   1.000
_cell.length_b   1.000
_cell.length_c   1.000
_cell.angle_alpha   90.00
_cell.angle_beta   90.00
_cell.angle_gamma   90.00
#
_symmetry.space_group_name_H-M   'P 1'
#
loop_
_entity.id
_entity.type
_entity.pdbx_description
1 polymer ?
#
loop_
_entity_poly.entity_id
_entity_poly.type
_entity_poly.pdbx_seq_one_letter_code
_entity_poly.pdbx_strand_id
1 'polypeptide(L)'
;SIIMRAPSEEPELLGPARIIGGMRRGPRRGAITALFLVSAVTILACAEPFAEGLIHSGTSLGIDEFTLVQWLAPFASEAPEFLVAGILAWRGRAGVAMGALLSSKVNQWTLLIGGLPLVYAISSGSLHPLPLDGRGIEELYLTAAQSAFAVAILVSLSFSGRAAILLLAVFAVQFVLSAVEAPLPFTILGESTLTSSNVRWTTGTIYFVMALYTFVKERHEIVHLFRSGRKAARYPGAIHEEDADLQDA
;
A
#
# COMPACT_ATOMS: atom_id res chain seq x y z
N SER A 1 -13.30 1.15 20.44
CA SER A 1 -12.42 0.94 19.26
C SER A 1 -13.33 0.77 18.05
N ILE A 2 -13.61 1.86 17.31
CA ILE A 2 -14.74 1.96 16.35
C ILE A 2 -14.23 2.57 15.04
N ILE A 3 -13.40 1.85 14.26
CA ILE A 3 -12.96 2.38 12.94
C ILE A 3 -13.29 1.46 11.76
N MET A 4 -13.73 0.21 11.96
CA MET A 4 -14.20 -0.65 10.84
C MET A 4 -15.67 -1.11 10.92
N ARG A 5 -16.49 -0.46 11.75
CA ARG A 5 -17.96 -0.64 11.79
C ARG A 5 -18.70 0.62 11.32
N ALA A 6 -18.11 1.42 10.42
CA ALA A 6 -18.84 2.53 9.84
C ALA A 6 -19.95 1.96 8.92
N PRO A 7 -21.25 2.20 9.19
CA PRO A 7 -22.29 1.90 8.22
C PRO A 7 -21.93 2.60 6.91
N SER A 8 -22.36 2.05 5.76
CA SER A 8 -22.12 2.69 4.46
C SER A 8 -22.85 4.04 4.45
N GLU A 9 -22.17 5.11 4.85
CA GLU A 9 -22.65 6.47 4.65
C GLU A 9 -22.73 6.70 3.15
N GLU A 10 -23.85 7.23 2.66
CA GLU A 10 -23.91 7.68 1.27
C GLU A 10 -22.74 8.66 1.05
N PRO A 11 -21.91 8.46 0.01
CA PRO A 11 -20.78 9.32 -0.23
C PRO A 11 -21.29 10.75 -0.42
N GLU A 12 -20.94 11.64 0.51
CA GLU A 12 -21.29 13.05 0.38
C GLU A 12 -20.52 13.64 -0.81
N LEU A 13 -21.18 13.72 -1.96
CA LEU A 13 -20.57 14.20 -3.18
C LEU A 13 -20.34 15.70 -3.06
N LEU A 14 -19.08 16.12 -3.19
CA LEU A 14 -18.66 17.52 -3.17
C LEU A 14 -18.03 17.91 -4.52
N GLY A 15 -18.13 19.19 -4.87
CA GLY A 15 -17.50 19.75 -6.07
C GLY A 15 -17.96 19.09 -7.38
N PRO A 16 -17.05 18.80 -8.33
CA PRO A 16 -17.39 18.19 -9.62
C PRO A 16 -18.17 16.87 -9.51
N ALA A 17 -17.88 16.07 -8.47
CA ALA A 17 -18.58 14.83 -8.22
C ALA A 17 -20.07 15.05 -7.92
N ARG A 18 -20.43 16.15 -7.24
CA ARG A 18 -21.83 16.54 -6.98
C ARG A 18 -22.57 16.90 -8.26
N ILE A 19 -21.92 17.64 -9.14
CA ILE A 19 -22.48 18.07 -10.43
C ILE A 19 -22.82 16.85 -11.27
N ILE A 20 -21.88 15.91 -11.40
CA ILE A 20 -22.08 14.66 -12.15
C ILE A 20 -23.12 13.77 -11.46
N GLY A 21 -23.05 13.65 -10.13
CA GLY A 21 -23.97 12.85 -9.33
C GLY A 21 -25.44 13.26 -9.48
N GLY A 22 -25.70 14.58 -9.60
CA GLY A 22 -27.02 15.17 -9.78
C GLY A 22 -27.61 15.05 -11.20
N MET A 23 -26.85 14.57 -12.19
CA MET A 23 -27.35 14.40 -13.56
C MET A 23 -28.35 13.24 -13.69
N ARG A 24 -29.22 13.31 -14.71
CA ARG A 24 -30.08 12.18 -15.12
C ARG A 24 -29.20 10.97 -15.49
N ARG A 25 -29.73 9.75 -15.29
CA ARG A 25 -28.98 8.48 -15.43
C ARG A 25 -28.17 8.36 -16.73
N GLY A 26 -28.75 8.73 -17.88
CA GLY A 26 -28.09 8.66 -19.19
C GLY A 26 -26.86 9.58 -19.28
N PRO A 27 -27.04 10.92 -19.18
CA PRO A 27 -25.94 11.87 -19.17
C PRO A 27 -24.88 11.59 -18.10
N ARG A 28 -25.30 11.16 -16.91
CA ARG A 28 -24.38 10.77 -15.82
C ARG A 28 -23.45 9.63 -16.23
N ARG A 29 -24.00 8.56 -16.80
CA ARG A 29 -23.21 7.42 -17.29
C ARG A 29 -22.29 7.85 -18.44
N GLY A 30 -22.79 8.66 -19.37
CA GLY A 30 -21.97 9.21 -20.45
C GLY A 30 -20.77 10.02 -19.93
N ALA A 31 -21.00 10.90 -18.96
CA ALA A 31 -19.94 11.70 -18.33
C ALA A 31 -18.90 10.83 -17.61
N ILE A 32 -19.34 9.85 -16.82
CA ILE A 32 -18.44 8.93 -16.10
C ILE A 32 -17.62 8.09 -17.10
N THR A 33 -18.26 7.53 -18.12
CA THR A 33 -17.57 6.76 -19.17
C THR A 33 -16.57 7.63 -19.92
N ALA A 34 -16.94 8.86 -20.29
CA ALA A 34 -16.04 9.79 -20.97
C ALA A 34 -14.82 10.13 -20.10
N LEU A 35 -15.03 10.45 -18.82
CA LEU A 35 -13.94 10.68 -17.87
C LEU A 35 -13.01 9.47 -17.77
N PHE A 36 -13.59 8.27 -17.65
CA PHE A 36 -12.82 7.03 -17.57
C PHE A 36 -11.98 6.78 -18.82
N LEU A 37 -12.57 6.94 -20.01
CA LEU A 37 -11.88 6.74 -21.28
C LEU A 37 -10.78 7.78 -21.50
N VAL A 38 -11.06 9.05 -21.22
CA VAL A 38 -10.05 10.12 -21.32
C VAL A 38 -8.89 9.82 -20.37
N SER A 39 -9.16 9.50 -19.11
CA SER A 39 -8.11 9.13 -18.15
C SER A 39 -7.31 7.91 -18.60
N ALA A 40 -7.97 6.85 -19.09
CA ALA A 40 -7.29 5.65 -19.55
C ALA A 40 -6.37 5.94 -20.75
N VAL A 41 -6.85 6.69 -21.75
CA VAL A 41 -6.05 7.07 -22.91
C VAL A 41 -4.87 7.96 -22.49
N THR A 42 -5.09 8.94 -21.61
CA THR A 42 -4.01 9.80 -21.10
C THR A 42 -2.97 8.98 -20.34
N ILE A 43 -3.37 8.06 -19.46
CA ILE A 43 -2.43 7.20 -18.72
C ILE A 43 -1.61 6.37 -19.70
N LEU A 44 -2.25 5.69 -20.67
CA LEU A 44 -1.55 4.87 -21.64
C LEU A 44 -0.59 5.69 -22.53
N ALA A 45 -1.01 6.88 -22.96
CA ALA A 45 -0.18 7.76 -23.78
C ALA A 45 0.99 8.39 -23.01
N CYS A 46 0.88 8.55 -21.69
CA CYS A 46 1.89 9.20 -20.87
C CYS A 46 2.79 8.22 -20.10
N ALA A 47 2.39 6.96 -19.88
CA ALA A 47 3.11 6.03 -19.02
C ALA A 47 4.56 5.76 -19.47
N GLU A 48 4.76 5.42 -20.74
CA GLU A 48 6.08 5.15 -21.31
C GLU A 48 6.95 6.43 -21.39
N PRO A 49 6.47 7.56 -21.95
CA PRO A 49 7.25 8.81 -21.93
C PRO A 49 7.61 9.30 -20.53
N PHE A 50 6.72 9.07 -19.55
CA PHE A 50 7.01 9.38 -18.15
C PHE A 50 8.14 8.51 -17.60
N ALA A 51 8.06 7.19 -17.79
CA ALA A 51 9.09 6.26 -17.31
C ALA A 51 10.46 6.54 -17.94
N GLU A 52 10.51 6.68 -19.27
CA GLU A 52 11.74 7.00 -19.99
C GLU A 52 12.30 8.38 -19.62
N GLY A 53 11.42 9.39 -19.54
CA GLY A 53 11.80 10.75 -19.15
C GLY A 53 12.35 10.81 -17.73
N LEU A 54 11.80 10.03 -16.81
CA LEU A 54 12.27 9.90 -15.43
C LEU A 54 13.68 9.30 -15.38
N ILE A 55 13.90 8.17 -16.06
CA ILE A 55 15.19 7.49 -16.11
C ILE A 55 16.23 8.40 -16.78
N HIS A 56 15.90 8.97 -17.93
CA HIS A 56 16.80 9.87 -18.66
C HIS A 56 17.21 11.08 -17.81
N SER A 57 16.24 11.75 -17.19
CA SER A 57 16.51 12.93 -16.37
C SER A 57 17.31 12.56 -15.12
N GLY A 58 16.96 11.49 -14.41
CA GLY A 58 17.66 11.12 -13.18
C GLY A 58 19.07 10.59 -13.42
N THR A 59 19.28 9.79 -14.46
CA THR A 59 20.62 9.31 -14.84
C THR A 59 21.53 10.45 -15.30
N SER A 60 20.98 11.48 -15.96
CA SER A 60 21.73 12.72 -16.28
C SER A 60 22.21 13.49 -15.04
N LEU A 61 21.53 13.30 -13.90
CA LEU A 61 21.89 13.86 -12.60
C LEU A 61 22.78 12.92 -11.77
N GLY A 62 23.18 11.77 -12.32
CA GLY A 62 23.97 10.76 -11.63
C GLY A 62 23.20 9.91 -10.63
N ILE A 63 21.86 9.89 -10.71
CA ILE A 63 21.01 9.05 -9.85
C ILE A 63 20.87 7.67 -10.49
N ASP A 64 21.07 6.63 -9.68
CA ASP A 64 20.90 5.24 -10.09
C ASP A 64 19.46 4.94 -10.56
N GLU A 65 19.35 4.24 -11.68
CA GLU A 65 18.07 3.90 -12.32
C GLU A 65 17.14 3.16 -11.36
N PHE A 66 17.70 2.23 -10.58
CA PHE A 66 16.92 1.50 -9.60
C PHE A 66 16.32 2.42 -8.54
N THR A 67 17.04 3.45 -8.09
CA THR A 67 16.51 4.44 -7.15
C THR A 67 15.36 5.24 -7.76
N LEU A 68 15.46 5.61 -9.04
CA LEU A 68 14.40 6.31 -9.77
C LEU A 68 13.15 5.44 -9.91
N VAL A 69 13.32 4.20 -10.35
CA VAL A 69 12.21 3.25 -10.59
C VAL A 69 11.57 2.78 -9.29
N GLN A 70 12.34 2.52 -8.24
CA GLN A 70 11.81 2.01 -6.96
C GLN A 70 11.20 3.10 -6.10
N TRP A 71 11.76 4.31 -6.10
CA TRP A 71 11.34 5.35 -5.15
C TRP A 71 10.65 6.51 -5.82
N LEU A 72 11.25 7.09 -6.85
CA LEU A 72 10.76 8.33 -7.42
C LEU A 72 9.49 8.12 -8.26
N ALA A 73 9.46 7.08 -9.09
CA ALA A 73 8.29 6.73 -9.89
C ALA A 73 7.05 6.43 -9.00
N PRO A 74 7.12 5.51 -8.01
CA PRO A 74 6.00 5.28 -7.11
C PRO A 74 5.59 6.52 -6.34
N PHE A 75 6.55 7.29 -5.80
CA PHE A 75 6.24 8.53 -5.09
C PHE A 75 5.46 9.52 -5.95
N ALA A 76 5.90 9.76 -7.19
CA ALA A 76 5.21 10.65 -8.11
C ALA A 76 3.82 10.12 -8.51
N SER A 77 3.71 8.82 -8.78
CA SER A 77 2.45 8.21 -9.21
C SER A 77 1.41 8.07 -8.09
N GLU A 78 1.85 7.90 -6.84
CA GLU A 78 0.98 7.78 -5.66
C GLU A 78 0.69 9.13 -4.98
N ALA A 79 1.41 10.21 -5.32
CA ALA A 79 1.24 11.53 -4.71
C ALA A 79 -0.23 12.05 -4.75
N PRO A 80 -0.99 11.91 -5.86
CA PRO A 80 -2.40 12.31 -5.88
C PRO A 80 -3.25 11.56 -4.84
N GLU A 81 -2.98 10.27 -4.64
CA GLU A 81 -3.69 9.44 -3.66
C GLU A 81 -3.38 9.91 -2.24
N PHE A 82 -2.10 10.11 -1.91
CA PHE A 82 -1.68 10.60 -0.61
C PHE A 82 -2.25 11.99 -0.30
N LEU A 83 -2.31 12.88 -1.30
CA LEU A 83 -2.90 14.20 -1.14
C LEU A 83 -4.39 14.11 -0.79
N VAL A 84 -5.16 13.28 -1.50
CA VAL A 84 -6.59 13.09 -1.22
C VAL A 84 -6.80 12.47 0.16
N ALA A 85 -6.04 11.44 0.52
CA ALA A 85 -6.10 10.83 1.85
C ALA A 85 -5.73 11.83 2.96
N GLY A 86 -4.72 12.67 2.74
CA GLY A 86 -4.32 13.74 3.65
C GLY A 86 -5.41 14.78 3.86
N ILE A 87 -6.08 15.23 2.80
CA ILE A 87 -7.22 16.14 2.89
C ILE A 87 -8.37 15.51 3.70
N LEU A 88 -8.67 14.23 3.46
CA LEU A 88 -9.72 13.52 4.21
C LEU A 88 -9.36 13.40 5.70
N ALA A 89 -8.11 13.04 6.02
CA ALA A 89 -7.63 12.97 7.39
C ALA A 89 -7.69 14.34 8.08
N TRP A 90 -7.26 15.42 7.41
CA TRP A 90 -7.33 16.78 7.91
C TRP A 90 -8.77 17.23 8.21
N ARG A 91 -9.74 16.76 7.42
CA ARG A 91 -11.17 17.01 7.62
C ARG A 91 -11.81 16.13 8.70
N GLY A 92 -11.02 15.42 9.50
CA GLY A 92 -11.50 14.52 10.55
C GLY A 92 -12.04 13.18 10.02
N ARG A 93 -11.89 12.88 8.72
CA ARG A 93 -12.34 11.63 8.09
C ARG A 93 -11.20 10.60 7.98
N ALA A 94 -10.42 10.45 9.05
CA ALA A 94 -9.25 9.58 9.09
C ALA A 94 -9.59 8.10 8.82
N GLY A 95 -10.76 7.61 9.26
CA GLY A 95 -11.20 6.24 8.97
C GLY A 95 -11.40 5.99 7.47
N VAL A 96 -12.00 6.93 6.75
CA VAL A 96 -12.20 6.85 5.28
C VAL A 96 -10.86 6.92 4.56
N ALA A 97 -9.98 7.84 4.97
CA ALA A 97 -8.62 7.96 4.42
C ALA A 97 -7.82 6.67 4.59
N MET A 98 -7.84 6.08 5.79
CA MET A 98 -7.17 4.82 6.08
C MET A 98 -7.78 3.64 5.30
N GLY A 99 -9.11 3.59 5.17
CA GLY A 99 -9.78 2.57 4.36
C GLY A 99 -9.36 2.63 2.89
N ALA A 100 -9.27 3.84 2.31
CA ALA A 100 -8.80 4.03 0.95
C ALA A 100 -7.34 3.58 0.76
N LEU A 101 -6.43 4.05 1.63
CA LEU A 101 -5.01 3.68 1.57
C LEU A 101 -4.79 2.17 1.77
N LEU A 102 -5.49 1.55 2.73
CA LEU A 102 -5.40 0.11 2.95
C LEU A 102 -5.89 -0.67 1.73
N SER A 103 -7.02 -0.25 1.15
CA SER A 103 -7.56 -0.87 -0.07
C SER A 103 -6.60 -0.76 -1.25
N SER A 104 -5.95 0.41 -1.43
CA SER A 104 -4.95 0.61 -2.48
C SER A 104 -3.75 -0.30 -2.28
N LYS A 105 -3.22 -0.40 -1.05
CA LYS A 105 -2.10 -1.29 -0.75
C LYS A 105 -2.45 -2.78 -0.94
N VAL A 106 -3.65 -3.22 -0.57
CA VAL A 106 -4.12 -4.58 -0.88
C VAL A 106 -4.17 -4.81 -2.39
N ASN A 107 -4.70 -3.85 -3.15
CA ASN A 107 -4.78 -3.93 -4.61
C ASN A 107 -3.38 -4.02 -5.26
N GLN A 108 -2.41 -3.23 -4.78
CA GLN A 108 -1.02 -3.28 -5.23
C GLN A 108 -0.37 -4.64 -4.91
N TRP A 109 -0.53 -5.15 -3.70
CA TRP A 109 0.09 -6.42 -3.30
C TRP A 109 -0.54 -7.67 -3.92
N THR A 110 -1.75 -7.55 -4.45
CA THR A 110 -2.48 -8.67 -5.06
C THR A 110 -2.49 -8.57 -6.57
N LEU A 111 -3.18 -7.57 -7.14
CA LEU A 111 -3.36 -7.44 -8.57
C LEU A 111 -2.09 -7.00 -9.28
N LEU A 112 -1.34 -6.04 -8.73
CA LEU A 112 -0.13 -5.54 -9.40
C LEU A 112 0.98 -6.60 -9.32
N ILE A 113 1.34 -7.08 -8.12
CA ILE A 113 2.40 -8.10 -7.98
C ILE A 113 2.00 -9.41 -8.67
N GLY A 114 0.75 -9.87 -8.52
CA GLY A 114 0.26 -11.08 -9.19
C GLY A 114 0.11 -10.93 -10.70
N GLY A 115 -0.07 -9.70 -11.19
CA GLY A 115 -0.18 -9.39 -12.62
C GLY A 115 1.17 -9.33 -13.34
N LEU A 116 2.26 -9.01 -12.65
CA LEU A 116 3.59 -8.88 -13.26
C LEU A 116 4.04 -10.16 -14.01
N PRO A 117 3.95 -11.38 -13.43
CA PRO A 117 4.28 -12.59 -14.16
C PRO A 117 3.39 -12.83 -15.38
N LEU A 118 2.11 -12.46 -15.31
CA LEU A 118 1.17 -12.62 -16.42
C LEU A 118 1.51 -11.68 -17.57
N VAL A 119 1.75 -10.41 -17.28
CA VAL A 119 2.17 -9.41 -18.28
C VAL A 119 3.50 -9.80 -18.90
N TYR A 120 4.45 -10.29 -18.11
CA TYR A 120 5.73 -10.81 -18.59
C TYR A 120 5.56 -12.03 -19.52
N ALA A 121 4.69 -12.97 -19.17
CA ALA A 121 4.43 -14.13 -20.01
C ALA A 121 3.82 -13.73 -21.37
N ILE A 122 2.88 -12.79 -21.36
CA ILE A 122 2.24 -12.26 -22.57
C ILE A 122 3.27 -11.49 -23.42
N SER A 123 4.08 -10.62 -22.81
CA SER A 123 5.03 -9.78 -23.55
C SER A 123 6.24 -10.56 -24.08
N SER A 124 6.72 -11.56 -23.34
CA SER A 124 7.84 -12.42 -23.75
C SER A 124 7.42 -13.55 -24.70
N GLY A 125 6.12 -13.83 -24.82
CA GLY A 125 5.61 -14.99 -25.56
C GLY A 125 6.02 -16.33 -24.94
N SER A 126 6.35 -16.36 -23.64
CA SER A 126 6.86 -17.54 -22.95
C SER A 126 6.12 -17.79 -21.63
N LEU A 127 6.13 -19.04 -21.15
CA LEU A 127 5.61 -19.39 -19.82
C LEU A 127 6.73 -19.45 -18.76
N HIS A 128 7.90 -18.88 -19.06
CA HIS A 128 8.99 -18.82 -18.10
C HIS A 128 8.60 -17.91 -16.92
N PRO A 129 8.98 -18.28 -15.68
CA PRO A 129 8.78 -17.40 -14.54
C PRO A 129 9.48 -16.05 -14.76
N LEU A 130 8.89 -14.98 -14.22
CA LEU A 130 9.53 -13.68 -14.18
C LEU A 130 10.91 -13.82 -13.49
N PRO A 131 12.03 -13.52 -14.17
CA PRO A 131 13.34 -13.65 -13.57
C PRO A 131 13.51 -12.58 -12.49
N LEU A 132 13.82 -13.03 -11.27
CA LEU A 132 14.23 -12.17 -10.17
C LEU A 132 15.71 -12.41 -9.92
N ASP A 133 16.49 -11.34 -9.95
CA ASP A 133 17.90 -11.35 -9.55
C ASP A 133 18.03 -11.38 -8.01
N GLY A 134 19.27 -11.49 -7.51
CA GLY A 134 19.52 -11.52 -6.07
C GLY A 134 18.92 -10.31 -5.35
N ARG A 135 19.06 -9.12 -5.92
CA ARG A 135 18.49 -7.88 -5.37
C ARG A 135 16.95 -7.92 -5.34
N GLY A 136 16.30 -8.36 -6.43
CA GLY A 136 14.85 -8.48 -6.49
C GLY A 136 14.28 -9.43 -5.43
N ILE A 137 14.99 -10.53 -5.12
CA ILE A 137 14.61 -11.45 -4.04
C ILE A 137 14.71 -10.77 -2.67
N GLU A 138 15.78 -10.02 -2.42
CA GLU A 138 15.99 -9.28 -1.17
C GLU A 138 14.90 -8.22 -0.93
N GLU A 139 14.59 -7.44 -1.97
CA GLU A 139 13.57 -6.37 -1.92
C GLU A 139 12.17 -6.98 -1.77
N LEU A 140 11.88 -8.09 -2.44
CA LEU A 140 10.63 -8.84 -2.26
C LEU A 140 10.48 -9.34 -0.82
N TYR A 141 11.55 -9.92 -0.24
CA TYR A 141 11.54 -10.39 1.15
C TYR A 141 11.34 -9.24 2.13
N LEU A 142 12.11 -8.15 2.00
CA LEU A 142 12.00 -6.97 2.86
C LEU A 142 10.57 -6.41 2.84
N THR A 143 10.00 -6.24 1.64
CA THR A 143 8.69 -5.63 1.50
C THR A 143 7.57 -6.57 1.95
N ALA A 144 7.72 -7.89 1.76
CA ALA A 144 6.81 -8.88 2.33
C ALA A 144 6.84 -8.88 3.87
N ALA A 145 8.02 -8.79 4.47
CA ALA A 145 8.17 -8.72 5.93
C ALA A 145 7.56 -7.44 6.51
N GLN A 146 7.83 -6.28 5.87
CA GLN A 146 7.21 -5.01 6.24
C GLN A 146 5.68 -5.05 6.12
N SER A 147 5.17 -5.66 5.05
CA SER A 147 3.73 -5.82 4.82
C SER A 147 3.09 -6.72 5.88
N ALA A 148 3.75 -7.83 6.23
CA ALA A 148 3.30 -8.71 7.31
C ALA A 148 3.24 -7.97 8.65
N PHE A 149 4.24 -7.13 8.96
CA PHE A 149 4.23 -6.31 10.16
C PHE A 149 3.10 -5.25 10.13
N ALA A 150 2.91 -4.59 8.99
CA ALA A 150 1.83 -3.62 8.79
C ALA A 150 0.44 -4.27 8.95
N VAL A 151 0.26 -5.50 8.47
CA VAL A 151 -0.96 -6.27 8.72
C VAL A 151 -1.11 -6.59 10.20
N ALA A 152 -0.04 -7.05 10.86
CA ALA A 152 -0.07 -7.44 12.27
C ALA A 152 -0.50 -6.30 13.19
N ILE A 153 -0.02 -5.07 12.97
CA ILE A 153 -0.43 -3.89 13.75
C ILE A 153 -1.86 -3.44 13.43
N LEU A 154 -2.41 -3.78 12.27
CA LEU A 154 -3.78 -3.45 11.87
C LEU A 154 -4.81 -4.49 12.34
N VAL A 155 -4.38 -5.68 12.76
CA VAL A 155 -5.26 -6.75 13.27
C VAL A 155 -6.16 -6.27 14.40
N SER A 156 -5.66 -5.42 15.30
CA SER A 156 -6.43 -4.91 16.44
C SER A 156 -7.42 -3.78 16.06
N LEU A 157 -7.50 -3.43 14.77
CA LEU A 157 -8.34 -2.35 14.22
C LEU A 157 -8.09 -0.98 14.88
N SER A 158 -6.95 -0.82 15.56
CA SER A 158 -6.58 0.37 16.31
C SER A 158 -5.18 0.81 15.90
N PHE A 159 -5.09 1.74 14.95
CA PHE A 159 -3.80 2.26 14.50
C PHE A 159 -3.35 3.41 15.41
N SER A 160 -2.45 3.12 16.36
CA SER A 160 -1.90 4.16 17.24
C SER A 160 -0.87 5.02 16.51
N GLY A 161 -0.81 6.32 16.82
CA GLY A 161 0.23 7.21 16.26
C GLY A 161 1.65 6.74 16.55
N ARG A 162 1.87 6.00 17.65
CA ARG A 162 3.18 5.39 17.97
C ARG A 162 3.55 4.29 16.97
N ALA A 163 2.61 3.45 16.57
CA ALA A 163 2.84 2.43 15.55
C ALA A 163 3.14 3.06 14.18
N ALA A 164 2.45 4.15 13.84
CA ALA A 164 2.72 4.94 12.64
C ALA A 164 4.15 5.50 12.63
N ILE A 165 4.57 6.13 13.73
CA ILE A 165 5.91 6.68 13.89
C ILE A 165 6.97 5.57 13.87
N LEU A 166 6.71 4.43 14.51
CA LEU A 166 7.63 3.30 14.50
C LEU A 166 7.84 2.77 13.06
N LEU A 167 6.75 2.55 12.31
CA LEU A 167 6.85 2.14 10.91
C LEU A 167 7.64 3.16 10.08
N LEU A 168 7.32 4.45 10.23
CA LEU A 168 8.00 5.51 9.49
C LEU A 168 9.49 5.60 9.86
N ALA A 169 9.83 5.46 11.13
CA ALA A 169 11.21 5.54 11.61
C ALA A 169 12.04 4.35 11.12
N VAL A 170 11.53 3.12 11.24
CA VAL A 170 12.24 1.92 10.75
C VAL A 170 12.42 2.00 9.24
N PHE A 171 11.38 2.42 8.51
CA PHE A 171 11.46 2.67 7.07
C PHE A 171 12.49 3.75 6.71
N ALA A 172 12.46 4.92 7.37
CA ALA A 172 13.36 6.03 7.06
C ALA A 172 14.82 5.70 7.36
N VAL A 173 15.07 5.01 8.48
CA VAL A 173 16.41 4.52 8.84
C VAL A 173 16.89 3.51 7.79
N GLN A 174 16.06 2.53 7.42
CA GLN A 174 16.40 1.57 6.37
C GLN A 174 16.68 2.26 5.03
N PHE A 175 15.85 3.21 4.63
CA PHE A 175 16.02 3.96 3.38
C PHE A 175 17.36 4.70 3.33
N VAL A 176 17.69 5.45 4.40
CA VAL A 176 18.95 6.20 4.48
C VAL A 176 20.15 5.25 4.53
N LEU A 177 20.06 4.18 5.33
CA LEU A 177 21.15 3.21 5.45
C LEU A 177 21.37 2.42 4.16
N SER A 178 20.32 2.11 3.40
CA SER A 178 20.44 1.47 2.09
C SER A 178 21.08 2.39 1.04
N ALA A 179 21.05 3.71 1.25
CA ALA A 179 21.67 4.70 0.37
C ALA A 179 23.15 4.99 0.69
N VAL A 180 23.67 4.51 1.84
CA VAL A 180 25.03 4.83 2.29
C VAL A 180 25.85 3.54 2.42
N GLU A 181 26.98 3.47 1.73
CA GLU A 181 28.01 2.45 1.96
C GLU A 181 28.96 2.96 3.06
N ALA A 182 28.73 2.52 4.31
CA ALA A 182 29.53 2.95 5.46
C ALA A 182 30.30 1.77 6.09
N PRO A 183 31.60 1.93 6.39
CA PRO A 183 32.33 0.95 7.20
C PRO A 183 31.78 0.95 8.63
N LEU A 184 31.59 -0.23 9.20
CA LEU A 184 31.13 -0.40 10.57
C LEU A 184 32.31 -0.70 11.50
N PRO A 185 32.28 -0.23 12.75
CA PRO A 185 33.27 -0.60 13.77
C PRO A 185 33.10 -2.04 14.27
N PHE A 186 32.06 -2.75 13.83
CA PHE A 186 31.75 -4.14 14.18
C PHE A 186 31.22 -4.89 12.95
N THR A 187 31.32 -6.23 12.98
CA THR A 187 30.91 -7.11 11.87
C THR A 187 29.45 -7.51 12.01
N ILE A 188 28.64 -7.33 10.94
CA ILE A 188 27.27 -7.86 10.84
C ILE A 188 27.26 -8.94 9.76
N LEU A 189 26.77 -10.14 10.08
CA LEU A 189 26.66 -11.26 9.12
C LEU A 189 27.96 -11.62 8.36
N GLY A 190 29.12 -11.33 8.96
CA GLY A 190 30.43 -11.62 8.36
C GLY A 190 31.05 -10.46 7.56
N GLU A 191 30.34 -9.34 7.39
CA GLU A 191 30.86 -8.14 6.72
C GLU A 191 31.18 -7.01 7.71
N SER A 192 32.32 -6.34 7.53
CA SER A 192 32.72 -5.13 8.28
C SER A 192 32.21 -3.83 7.64
N THR A 193 31.46 -3.95 6.55
CA THR A 193 30.90 -2.83 5.79
C THR A 193 29.39 -2.99 5.75
N LEU A 194 28.65 -1.92 6.01
CA LEU A 194 27.21 -1.92 5.88
C LEU A 194 26.87 -1.87 4.38
N THR A 195 26.64 -3.03 3.79
CA THR A 195 26.16 -3.15 2.40
C THR A 195 24.64 -3.00 2.34
N SER A 196 24.12 -2.56 1.19
CA SER A 196 22.67 -2.44 0.99
C SER A 196 21.95 -3.78 1.18
N SER A 197 22.59 -4.90 0.82
CA SER A 197 22.07 -6.26 1.06
C SER A 197 21.93 -6.57 2.56
N ASN A 198 22.95 -6.29 3.37
CA ASN A 198 22.87 -6.51 4.82
C ASN A 198 21.75 -5.68 5.46
N VAL A 199 21.57 -4.43 5.02
CA VAL A 199 20.49 -3.57 5.52
C VAL A 199 19.13 -4.19 5.21
N ARG A 200 18.91 -4.69 3.98
CA ARG A 200 17.65 -5.33 3.58
C ARG A 200 17.36 -6.59 4.39
N TRP A 201 18.31 -7.51 4.51
CA TRP A 201 18.14 -8.74 5.28
C TRP A 201 17.92 -8.48 6.76
N THR A 202 18.71 -7.58 7.36
CA THR A 202 18.61 -7.25 8.79
C THR A 202 17.27 -6.59 9.09
N THR A 203 16.88 -5.59 8.30
CA THR A 203 15.61 -4.89 8.51
C THR A 203 14.41 -5.80 8.22
N GLY A 204 14.48 -6.61 7.15
CA GLY A 204 13.46 -7.62 6.84
C GLY A 204 13.27 -8.61 7.99
N THR A 205 14.37 -9.07 8.60
CA THR A 205 14.33 -9.95 9.78
C THR A 205 13.68 -9.24 10.97
N ILE A 206 14.03 -7.98 11.23
CA ILE A 206 13.41 -7.16 12.29
C ILE A 206 11.90 -7.05 12.08
N TYR A 207 11.45 -6.70 10.88
CA TYR A 207 10.02 -6.65 10.54
C TYR A 207 9.33 -7.99 10.74
N PHE A 208 9.94 -9.08 10.27
CA PHE A 208 9.39 -10.42 10.39
C PHE A 208 9.22 -10.84 11.86
N VAL A 209 10.23 -10.61 12.69
CA VAL A 209 10.19 -10.89 14.14
C VAL A 209 9.11 -10.05 14.82
N MET A 210 9.03 -8.75 14.51
CA MET A 210 7.99 -7.88 15.06
C MET A 210 6.58 -8.30 14.62
N ALA A 211 6.42 -8.74 13.37
CA ALA A 211 5.17 -9.28 12.85
C ALA A 211 4.75 -10.53 13.62
N LEU A 212 5.66 -11.50 13.77
CA LEU A 212 5.40 -12.74 14.50
C LEU A 212 5.03 -12.47 15.96
N TYR A 213 5.80 -11.63 16.64
CA TYR A 213 5.51 -11.22 18.01
C TYR A 213 4.11 -10.61 18.13
N THR A 214 3.77 -9.69 17.22
CA THR A 214 2.47 -9.00 17.23
C THR A 214 1.33 -9.96 16.92
N PHE A 215 1.47 -10.87 15.95
CA PHE A 215 0.45 -11.89 15.66
C PHE A 215 0.22 -12.84 16.83
N VAL A 216 1.28 -13.27 17.53
CA VAL A 216 1.15 -14.15 18.71
C VAL A 216 0.47 -13.42 19.87
N LYS A 217 0.84 -12.16 20.08
CA LYS A 217 0.24 -11.29 21.10
C LYS A 217 -1.25 -11.05 20.83
N GLU A 218 -1.59 -10.71 19.59
CA GLU A 218 -2.95 -10.34 19.16
C GLU A 218 -3.75 -11.52 18.59
N ARG A 219 -3.33 -12.77 18.85
CA ARG A 219 -3.95 -13.99 18.27
C ARG A 219 -5.46 -14.10 18.48
N HIS A 220 -5.99 -13.53 19.57
CA HIS A 220 -7.42 -13.53 19.86
C HIS A 220 -8.20 -12.62 18.92
N GLU A 221 -7.65 -11.45 18.58
CA GLU A 221 -8.22 -10.52 17.61
C GLU A 221 -8.22 -11.11 16.19
N ILE A 222 -7.18 -11.87 15.81
CA ILE A 222 -7.13 -12.58 14.52
C ILE A 222 -8.33 -13.55 14.39
N VAL A 223 -8.60 -14.34 15.42
CA VAL A 223 -9.73 -15.28 15.43
C VAL A 223 -11.05 -14.53 15.34
N HIS A 224 -11.18 -13.41 16.04
CA HIS A 224 -12.37 -12.55 15.99
C HIS A 224 -12.57 -11.94 14.59
N LEU A 225 -11.51 -11.41 13.98
CA LEU A 225 -11.52 -10.85 12.63
C LEU A 225 -11.93 -11.91 11.59
N PHE A 226 -11.37 -13.12 11.67
CA PHE A 226 -11.71 -14.20 10.75
C PHE A 226 -13.18 -14.63 10.88
N ARG A 227 -13.68 -14.72 12.11
CA ARG A 227 -15.10 -15.01 12.37
C ARG A 227 -16.01 -13.90 11.82
N SER A 228 -15.62 -12.65 12.02
CA SER A 228 -16.36 -11.47 11.54
C SER A 228 -16.38 -11.39 10.02
N GLY A 229 -15.22 -11.56 9.37
CA GLY A 229 -15.11 -11.61 7.91
C GLY A 229 -15.91 -12.75 7.29
N ARG A 230 -15.90 -13.94 7.91
CA ARG A 230 -16.72 -15.08 7.46
C ARG A 230 -18.22 -14.82 7.60
N LYS A 231 -18.65 -14.12 8.66
CA LYS A 231 -20.04 -13.71 8.83
C LYS A 231 -20.45 -12.67 7.77
N ALA A 232 -19.62 -11.65 7.54
CA ALA A 232 -19.87 -10.62 6.53
C ALA A 232 -19.95 -11.19 5.10
N ALA A 233 -19.07 -12.14 4.75
CA ALA A 233 -19.10 -12.82 3.46
C ALA A 233 -20.36 -13.69 3.26
N ARG A 234 -20.92 -14.24 4.34
CA ARG A 234 -22.12 -15.08 4.30
C ARG A 234 -23.41 -14.26 4.33
N TYR A 235 -23.39 -13.07 4.93
CA TYR A 235 -24.54 -12.16 5.07
C TYR A 235 -24.16 -10.72 4.70
N PRO A 236 -23.89 -10.44 3.42
CA PRO A 236 -23.55 -9.08 3.00
C PRO A 236 -24.74 -8.14 3.24
N GLY A 237 -24.55 -7.16 4.13
CA GLY A 237 -25.54 -6.11 4.41
C GLY A 237 -26.52 -6.37 5.56
N ALA A 238 -26.37 -7.46 6.33
CA ALA A 238 -27.15 -7.63 7.55
C ALA A 238 -26.68 -6.64 8.62
N ILE A 239 -27.52 -5.65 8.95
CA ILE A 239 -27.32 -4.80 10.14
C ILE A 239 -27.46 -5.74 11.34
N HIS A 240 -26.37 -5.97 12.07
CA HIS A 240 -26.39 -6.88 13.19
C HIS A 240 -27.20 -6.25 14.33
N GLU A 241 -28.37 -6.83 14.62
CA GLU A 241 -29.30 -6.45 15.70
C GLU A 241 -28.69 -6.48 17.12
N GLU A 242 -27.44 -6.94 17.26
CA GLU A 242 -26.71 -6.99 18.54
C GLU A 242 -26.36 -5.61 19.11
N ASP A 243 -26.53 -4.53 18.33
CA ASP A 243 -26.25 -3.15 18.76
C ASP A 243 -27.51 -2.39 19.27
N ALA A 244 -28.70 -3.00 19.29
CA ALA A 244 -29.89 -2.37 19.88
C ALA A 244 -29.86 -2.34 21.42
N ASP A 245 -29.25 -3.36 22.06
CA ASP A 245 -29.20 -3.46 23.53
C ASP A 245 -28.09 -2.60 24.17
N LEU A 246 -27.19 -1.98 23.39
CA LEU A 246 -26.11 -1.12 23.88
C LEU A 246 -26.36 0.38 23.66
N GLN A 247 -27.46 0.75 23.01
CA GLN A 247 -27.88 2.16 22.89
C GLN A 247 -28.89 2.59 23.98
N ASP A 248 -29.47 1.62 24.70
CA ASP A 248 -30.43 1.84 25.78
C ASP A 248 -29.87 1.54 27.20
N ALA A 249 -28.53 1.45 27.36
CA ALA A 249 -27.84 1.28 28.65
C ALA A 249 -26.76 2.35 28.86
#